data_AF-A0A1W9SY52-F1
#
_entry.id   AF-A0A1W9SY52-F1
#
_cell.length_a   1.000
_cell.length_b   1.000
_cell.length_c   1.000
_cell.angle_alpha   90.00
_cell.angle_beta   90.00
_cell.angle_gamma   90.00
#
_symmetry.space_group_name_H-M   'P 1'
#
loop_
_entity.id
_entity.type
_entity.pdbx_description
1 polymer ?
#
loop_
_entity_poly.entity_id
_entity_poly.type
_entity_poly.pdbx_seq_one_letter_code
_entity_poly.pdbx_strand_id
1 'polypeptide(L)'
;MSKRTNLIILVLGLIAIAWYFTNKKNNAVSVNDFNINNITTIDKVVIKKGVQTLNLTKSDKTWMVNDTFQVNKLVINKFLQTFSNLNLVSPVSKKSANNILDDLKKTGTEITIYSNNKLLNQFTISEINKHGTGNYIYKNKIGVCIVNSSGFVDDLTHIVSVNSLFWRNKSILNKKAGQILSISHSNIKNKEKSYSIKNNKGQYSLTNFENKLIKNFNKTAIERYLSYFQSIDFKQVELNLTGLQKDSIITQNLAHVISLKDS
;
A
#
# COMPACT_ATOMS: atom_id res chain seq x y z
N MET A 1 19.16 8.52 70.74
CA MET A 1 20.06 8.00 69.68
C MET A 1 21.31 8.85 69.64
N SER A 2 22.50 8.25 69.53
CA SER A 2 23.74 9.02 69.44
C SER A 2 23.79 9.80 68.12
N LYS A 3 24.46 10.97 68.08
CA LYS A 3 24.64 11.75 66.84
C LYS A 3 25.20 10.89 65.68
N ARG A 4 25.99 9.87 66.01
CA ARG A 4 26.55 8.90 65.06
C ARG A 4 25.48 8.00 64.45
N THR A 5 24.51 7.54 65.26
CA THR A 5 23.39 6.71 64.79
C THR A 5 22.50 7.47 63.80
N ASN A 6 22.22 8.76 64.08
CA ASN A 6 21.42 9.59 63.18
C ASN A 6 22.13 9.86 61.84
N LEU A 7 23.45 10.01 61.86
CA LEU A 7 24.26 10.23 60.66
C LEU A 7 24.28 8.98 59.76
N ILE A 8 24.37 7.79 60.34
CA ILE A 8 24.34 6.52 59.60
C ILE A 8 22.99 6.33 58.91
N ILE A 9 21.88 6.63 59.59
CA ILE A 9 20.53 6.51 59.01
C ILE A 9 20.34 7.50 57.85
N LEU A 10 20.86 8.72 57.97
CA LEU A 10 20.79 9.72 56.91
C LEU A 10 21.59 9.28 55.66
N VAL A 11 22.79 8.72 55.86
CA VAL A 11 23.61 8.20 54.76
C VAL A 11 22.93 7.00 54.07
N LEU A 12 22.36 6.07 54.84
CA LEU A 12 21.62 4.93 54.27
C LEU A 12 20.36 5.39 53.52
N GLY A 13 19.67 6.41 54.03
CA GLY A 13 18.53 7.03 53.34
C GLY A 13 18.94 7.65 52.01
N LEU A 14 20.05 8.38 51.97
CA LEU A 14 20.58 8.97 50.73
C LEU A 14 21.02 7.91 49.71
N ILE A 15 21.63 6.81 50.16
CA ILE A 15 22.00 5.69 49.29
C ILE A 15 20.75 5.01 48.71
N ALA A 16 19.70 4.80 49.52
CA ALA A 16 18.44 4.22 49.06
C ALA A 16 17.74 5.13 48.03
N ILE A 17 17.75 6.45 48.25
CA ILE A 17 17.20 7.44 47.32
C ILE A 17 18.00 7.47 46.02
N ALA A 18 19.33 7.51 46.10
CA ALA A 18 20.20 7.46 44.93
C ALA A 18 19.96 6.17 44.12
N TRP A 19 19.88 5.02 44.79
CA TRP A 19 19.61 3.74 44.17
C TRP A 19 18.23 3.69 43.49
N TYR A 20 17.20 4.26 44.13
CA TYR A 20 15.85 4.39 43.56
C TYR A 20 15.83 5.25 42.29
N PHE A 21 16.58 6.35 42.25
CA PHE A 21 16.67 7.21 41.06
C PHE A 21 17.56 6.62 39.95
N THR A 22 18.58 5.81 40.28
CA THR A 22 19.41 5.12 39.28
C THR A 22 18.71 3.90 38.66
N ASN A 23 17.74 3.30 39.37
CA ASN A 23 16.93 2.17 38.90
C ASN A 23 15.55 2.59 38.38
N LYS A 24 15.43 3.78 37.76
CA LYS A 24 14.30 4.02 36.85
C LYS A 24 14.33 2.93 35.78
N LYS A 25 13.38 2.00 35.86
CA LYS A 25 13.18 0.89 34.93
C LYS A 25 13.46 1.35 33.51
N ASN A 26 14.56 0.88 32.92
CA ASN A 26 14.66 0.84 31.47
C ASN A 26 13.53 -0.08 31.04
N ASN A 27 12.41 0.48 30.58
CA ASN A 27 11.38 -0.32 29.94
C ASN A 27 12.08 -1.04 28.78
N ALA A 28 12.19 -2.37 28.87
CA ALA A 28 12.77 -3.16 27.81
C ALA A 28 11.95 -2.90 26.55
N VAL A 29 12.60 -2.46 25.48
CA VAL A 29 11.95 -2.24 24.19
C VAL A 29 11.39 -3.58 23.72
N SER A 30 10.10 -3.60 23.42
CA SER A 30 9.38 -4.80 22.98
C SER A 30 9.05 -4.72 21.50
N VAL A 31 8.93 -5.88 20.85
CA VAL A 31 8.41 -5.96 19.48
C VAL A 31 6.99 -5.38 19.35
N ASN A 32 6.19 -5.49 20.41
CA ASN A 32 4.84 -4.94 20.47
C ASN A 32 4.82 -3.41 20.37
N ASP A 33 5.94 -2.76 20.64
CA ASP A 33 6.07 -1.32 20.48
C ASP A 33 6.09 -0.90 19.00
N PHE A 34 6.37 -1.82 18.07
CA PHE A 34 6.42 -1.53 16.64
C PHE A 34 5.25 -2.13 15.87
N ASN A 35 4.75 -3.28 16.32
CA ASN A 35 3.67 -3.99 15.62
C ASN A 35 2.37 -3.19 15.56
N ILE A 36 1.75 -3.26 14.41
CA ILE A 36 0.37 -2.82 14.22
C ILE A 36 -0.56 -3.88 14.81
N ASN A 37 -1.13 -3.60 15.97
CA ASN A 37 -2.16 -4.43 16.57
C ASN A 37 -3.52 -4.17 15.91
N ASN A 38 -4.36 -5.22 15.77
CA ASN A 38 -5.74 -5.13 15.26
C ASN A 38 -5.89 -4.47 13.87
N ILE A 39 -5.22 -5.04 12.86
CA ILE A 39 -5.20 -4.52 11.48
C ILE A 39 -6.59 -4.28 10.83
N THR A 40 -7.62 -4.97 11.32
CA THR A 40 -9.00 -4.85 10.82
C THR A 40 -9.63 -3.50 11.12
N THR A 41 -9.19 -2.86 12.22
CA THR A 41 -9.72 -1.58 12.73
C THR A 41 -9.12 -0.36 12.05
N ILE A 42 -8.02 -0.54 11.31
CA ILE A 42 -7.30 0.55 10.67
C ILE A 42 -8.12 1.09 9.52
N ASP A 43 -8.22 2.42 9.50
CA ASP A 43 -8.99 3.16 8.50
C ASP A 43 -8.17 4.25 7.80
N LYS A 44 -6.97 4.60 8.30
CA LYS A 44 -6.13 5.59 7.65
C LYS A 44 -4.64 5.32 7.87
N VAL A 45 -3.87 5.44 6.78
CA VAL A 45 -2.41 5.42 6.79
C VAL A 45 -1.91 6.64 6.05
N VAL A 46 -1.03 7.40 6.67
CA VAL A 46 -0.36 8.57 6.09
C VAL A 46 1.11 8.24 5.92
N ILE A 47 1.62 8.38 4.70
CA ILE A 47 3.02 8.11 4.37
C ILE A 47 3.66 9.40 3.90
N LYS A 48 4.77 9.81 4.52
CA LYS A 48 5.52 11.02 4.16
C LYS A 48 6.98 10.70 3.86
N LYS A 49 7.52 11.35 2.84
CA LYS A 49 8.96 11.31 2.50
C LYS A 49 9.35 12.65 1.88
N GLY A 50 10.20 13.41 2.57
CA GLY A 50 10.49 14.80 2.20
C GLY A 50 9.22 15.64 2.15
N VAL A 51 8.96 16.29 1.01
CA VAL A 51 7.75 17.12 0.80
C VAL A 51 6.52 16.32 0.34
N GLN A 52 6.69 15.05 -0.02
CA GLN A 52 5.61 14.23 -0.56
C GLN A 52 4.80 13.61 0.58
N THR A 53 3.47 13.62 0.42
CA THR A 53 2.53 12.98 1.33
C THR A 53 1.54 12.13 0.55
N LEU A 54 1.29 10.92 1.03
CA LEU A 54 0.28 10.01 0.52
C LEU A 54 -0.69 9.65 1.64
N ASN A 55 -1.99 9.73 1.34
CA ASN A 55 -3.05 9.28 2.23
C ASN A 55 -3.67 8.01 1.68
N LEU A 56 -3.76 6.99 2.52
CA LEU A 56 -4.60 5.81 2.28
C LEU A 56 -5.74 5.88 3.28
N THR A 57 -6.97 5.87 2.81
CA THR A 57 -8.20 5.98 3.63
C THR A 57 -9.13 4.82 3.33
N LYS A 58 -9.82 4.31 4.34
CA LYS A 58 -10.77 3.19 4.20
C LYS A 58 -12.18 3.73 4.37
N SER A 59 -12.97 3.72 3.30
CA SER A 59 -14.41 4.00 3.33
C SER A 59 -15.16 2.75 2.89
N ASP A 60 -16.21 2.35 3.61
CA ASP A 60 -17.08 1.22 3.24
C ASP A 60 -16.33 -0.05 2.85
N LYS A 61 -15.33 -0.43 3.67
CA LYS A 61 -14.43 -1.58 3.47
C LYS A 61 -13.51 -1.49 2.25
N THR A 62 -13.47 -0.35 1.57
CA THR A 62 -12.63 -0.09 0.41
C THR A 62 -11.55 0.93 0.74
N TRP A 63 -10.31 0.59 0.41
CA TRP A 63 -9.18 1.50 0.55
C TRP A 63 -9.05 2.41 -0.67
N MET A 64 -8.79 3.68 -0.41
CA MET A 64 -8.65 4.76 -1.38
C MET A 64 -7.29 5.44 -1.25
N VAL A 65 -6.65 5.73 -2.38
CA VAL A 65 -5.42 6.51 -2.48
C VAL A 65 -5.82 7.97 -2.67
N ASN A 66 -5.40 8.84 -1.75
CA ASN A 66 -5.71 10.27 -1.75
C ASN A 66 -7.21 10.54 -2.04
N ASP A 67 -8.09 9.70 -1.49
CA ASP A 67 -9.55 9.77 -1.67
C ASP A 67 -10.05 9.74 -3.14
N THR A 68 -9.20 9.33 -4.09
CA THR A 68 -9.48 9.40 -5.54
C THR A 68 -9.52 8.04 -6.21
N PHE A 69 -8.52 7.19 -5.97
CA PHE A 69 -8.40 5.89 -6.64
C PHE A 69 -8.51 4.75 -5.67
N GLN A 70 -9.19 3.67 -6.06
CA GLN A 70 -9.19 2.45 -5.25
C GLN A 70 -7.76 1.88 -5.14
N VAL A 71 -7.39 1.45 -3.93
CA VAL A 71 -6.13 0.77 -3.64
C VAL A 71 -6.20 -0.68 -4.11
N ASN A 72 -5.09 -1.20 -4.62
CA ASN A 72 -4.91 -2.62 -4.86
C ASN A 72 -4.93 -3.37 -3.52
N LYS A 73 -5.95 -4.20 -3.32
CA LYS A 73 -6.18 -4.97 -2.08
C LYS A 73 -4.97 -5.83 -1.69
N LEU A 74 -4.25 -6.42 -2.65
CA LEU A 74 -3.08 -7.24 -2.37
C LEU A 74 -1.93 -6.40 -1.80
N VAL A 75 -1.72 -5.20 -2.34
CA VAL A 75 -0.65 -4.28 -1.90
C VAL A 75 -0.89 -3.81 -0.47
N ILE A 76 -2.11 -3.33 -0.16
CA ILE A 76 -2.43 -2.88 1.21
C ILE A 76 -2.48 -4.02 2.21
N ASN A 77 -2.95 -5.20 1.83
CA ASN A 77 -2.94 -6.36 2.73
C ASN A 77 -1.52 -6.81 3.04
N LYS A 78 -0.62 -6.85 2.03
CA LYS A 78 0.80 -7.16 2.25
C LYS A 78 1.42 -6.16 3.22
N PHE A 79 1.18 -4.86 3.01
CA PHE A 79 1.62 -3.82 3.95
C PHE A 79 1.11 -4.08 5.37
N LEU A 80 -0.20 -4.19 5.58
CA LEU A 80 -0.78 -4.36 6.92
C LEU A 80 -0.29 -5.64 7.61
N GLN A 81 -0.19 -6.75 6.88
CA GLN A 81 0.29 -8.03 7.42
C GLN A 81 1.78 -7.99 7.77
N THR A 82 2.62 -7.36 6.95
CA THR A 82 4.03 -7.22 7.27
C THR A 82 4.24 -6.36 8.51
N PHE A 83 3.54 -5.23 8.60
CA PHE A 83 3.68 -4.33 9.75
C PHE A 83 2.96 -4.82 11.02
N SER A 84 2.07 -5.81 10.94
CA SER A 84 1.57 -6.51 12.12
C SER A 84 2.51 -7.60 12.64
N ASN A 85 3.48 -8.02 11.82
CA ASN A 85 4.41 -9.11 12.11
C ASN A 85 5.87 -8.66 12.00
N LEU A 86 6.19 -7.48 12.54
CA LEU A 86 7.57 -7.05 12.66
C LEU A 86 8.26 -7.83 13.77
N ASN A 87 9.58 -7.93 13.64
CA ASN A 87 10.45 -8.49 14.65
C ASN A 87 11.56 -7.49 15.00
N LEU A 88 11.71 -7.26 16.30
CA LEU A 88 12.74 -6.40 16.86
C LEU A 88 14.05 -7.17 16.88
N VAL A 89 15.01 -6.76 16.04
CA VAL A 89 16.34 -7.37 16.01
C VAL A 89 17.16 -6.86 17.19
N SER A 90 17.28 -5.54 17.33
CA SER A 90 17.97 -4.92 18.47
C SER A 90 17.72 -3.41 18.57
N PRO A 91 17.72 -2.84 19.79
CA PRO A 91 17.87 -1.40 19.97
C PRO A 91 19.25 -0.91 19.52
N VAL A 92 19.32 0.29 18.95
CA VAL A 92 20.59 0.91 18.57
C VAL A 92 21.24 1.57 19.78
N SER A 93 22.57 1.43 19.91
CA SER A 93 23.33 2.08 20.99
C SER A 93 23.16 3.61 20.95
N LYS A 94 23.13 4.26 22.13
CA LYS A 94 22.99 5.73 22.22
C LYS A 94 24.05 6.48 21.41
N LYS A 95 25.28 5.93 21.33
CA LYS A 95 26.40 6.53 20.59
C LYS A 95 26.14 6.60 19.08
N SER A 96 25.48 5.59 18.52
CA SER A 96 25.17 5.52 17.09
C SER A 96 23.80 6.10 16.73
N ALA A 97 22.90 6.21 17.71
CA ALA A 97 21.51 6.61 17.49
C ALA A 97 21.36 8.02 16.92
N ASN A 98 22.20 8.98 17.32
CA ASN A 98 22.08 10.38 16.86
C ASN A 98 22.30 10.51 15.34
N ASN A 99 23.36 9.90 14.81
CA ASN A 99 23.65 9.96 13.37
C ASN A 99 22.54 9.28 12.56
N ILE A 100 22.08 8.10 13.00
CA ILE A 100 21.00 7.37 12.31
C ILE A 100 19.68 8.15 12.38
N LEU A 101 19.40 8.80 13.50
CA LEU A 101 18.21 9.64 13.65
C LEU A 101 18.24 10.85 12.69
N ASP A 102 19.40 11.50 12.54
CA ASP A 102 19.53 12.61 11.62
C ASP A 102 19.43 12.19 10.16
N ASP A 103 19.92 11.00 9.81
CA ASP A 103 19.69 10.40 8.49
C ASP A 103 18.20 10.09 8.27
N LEU A 104 17.53 9.46 9.24
CA LEU A 104 16.09 9.18 9.20
C LEU A 104 15.25 10.46 9.02
N LYS A 105 15.61 11.57 9.66
CA LYS A 105 14.91 12.85 9.47
C LYS A 105 15.05 13.40 8.04
N LYS A 106 16.19 13.13 7.38
CA LYS A 106 16.47 13.64 6.04
C LYS A 106 15.88 12.76 4.94
N THR A 107 16.02 11.44 5.06
CA THR A 107 15.73 10.49 3.97
C THR A 107 14.68 9.45 4.32
N GLY A 108 14.31 9.34 5.59
CA GLY A 108 13.38 8.34 6.08
C GLY A 108 11.96 8.54 5.56
N THR A 109 11.21 7.44 5.56
CA THR A 109 9.79 7.43 5.25
C THR A 109 9.00 7.35 6.56
N GLU A 110 8.28 8.42 6.87
CA GLU A 110 7.40 8.48 8.03
C GLU A 110 6.06 7.82 7.70
N ILE A 111 5.61 6.93 8.58
CA ILE A 111 4.35 6.21 8.47
C ILE A 111 3.55 6.50 9.72
N THR A 112 2.32 6.99 9.53
CA THR A 112 1.38 7.26 10.61
C THR A 112 0.10 6.50 10.37
N ILE A 113 -0.34 5.72 11.34
CA ILE A 113 -1.47 4.79 11.23
C ILE A 113 -2.53 5.17 12.23
N TYR A 114 -3.78 5.22 11.77
CA TYR A 114 -4.93 5.61 12.56
C TYR A 114 -6.05 4.57 12.53
N SER A 115 -6.88 4.60 13.56
CA SER A 115 -8.19 3.95 13.61
C SER A 115 -9.18 4.88 14.29
N ASN A 116 -10.30 5.16 13.63
CA ASN A 116 -11.35 6.06 14.09
C ASN A 116 -10.77 7.41 14.57
N ASN A 117 -9.91 8.02 13.74
CA ASN A 117 -9.17 9.26 14.03
C ASN A 117 -8.21 9.21 15.24
N LYS A 118 -8.01 8.05 15.87
CA LYS A 118 -7.01 7.87 16.94
C LYS A 118 -5.70 7.40 16.35
N LEU A 119 -4.60 8.04 16.78
CA LEU A 119 -3.26 7.62 16.42
C LEU A 119 -2.96 6.26 17.06
N LEU A 120 -2.73 5.23 16.23
CA LEU A 120 -2.32 3.91 16.68
C LEU A 120 -0.80 3.77 16.71
N ASN A 121 -0.13 4.23 15.64
CA ASN A 121 1.30 4.10 15.53
C ASN A 121 1.89 5.19 14.63
N GLN A 122 3.11 5.62 14.96
CA GLN A 122 3.87 6.59 14.18
C GLN A 122 5.34 6.26 14.29
N PHE A 123 6.01 6.08 13.15
CA PHE A 123 7.43 5.77 13.11
C PHE A 123 8.03 6.15 11.76
N THR A 124 9.34 6.31 11.72
CA THR A 124 10.11 6.63 10.51
C THR A 124 11.04 5.48 10.20
N ILE A 125 11.02 4.98 8.96
CA ILE A 125 11.85 3.87 8.49
C ILE A 125 12.93 4.38 7.54
N SER A 126 14.16 3.86 7.67
CA SER A 126 15.23 4.02 6.69
C SER A 126 15.18 2.92 5.63
N GLU A 127 16.04 3.02 4.61
CA GLU A 127 16.44 1.87 3.80
C GLU A 127 17.08 0.77 4.67
N ILE A 128 17.22 -0.45 4.12
CA ILE A 128 17.87 -1.56 4.83
C ILE A 128 19.28 -1.16 5.29
N ASN A 129 19.67 -1.63 6.47
CA ASN A 129 21.00 -1.35 6.98
C ASN A 129 22.09 -2.01 6.11
N LYS A 130 23.33 -1.52 6.24
CA LYS A 130 24.48 -2.00 5.45
C LYS A 130 24.78 -3.50 5.62
N HIS A 131 24.31 -4.11 6.70
CA HIS A 131 24.51 -5.52 7.00
C HIS A 131 23.37 -6.42 6.49
N GLY A 132 22.32 -5.84 5.91
CA GLY A 132 21.15 -6.58 5.43
C GLY A 132 20.29 -7.21 6.54
N THR A 133 20.49 -6.84 7.81
CA THR A 133 19.80 -7.52 8.94
C THR A 133 18.42 -6.94 9.25
N GLY A 134 18.12 -5.74 8.72
CA GLY A 134 16.84 -5.07 8.86
C GLY A 134 16.94 -3.57 8.61
N ASN A 135 15.81 -2.89 8.70
CA ASN A 135 15.72 -1.44 8.57
C ASN A 135 15.92 -0.75 9.92
N TYR A 136 16.48 0.47 9.92
CA TYR A 136 16.38 1.31 11.10
C TYR A 136 14.98 1.92 11.18
N ILE A 137 14.35 1.80 12.34
CA ILE A 137 13.07 2.44 12.65
C ILE A 137 13.27 3.35 13.85
N TYR A 138 12.88 4.62 13.68
CA TYR A 138 12.73 5.55 14.79
C TYR A 138 11.27 5.65 15.22
N LYS A 139 11.04 5.51 16.52
CA LYS A 139 9.75 5.79 17.14
C LYS A 139 9.92 6.70 18.35
N ASN A 140 9.08 7.72 18.44
CA ASN A 140 9.11 8.66 19.56
C ASN A 140 8.95 7.90 20.90
N LYS A 141 9.67 8.34 21.94
CA LYS A 141 9.75 7.72 23.28
C LYS A 141 10.46 6.34 23.35
N ILE A 142 10.77 5.70 22.23
CA ILE A 142 11.50 4.42 22.18
C ILE A 142 12.93 4.64 21.68
N GLY A 143 13.10 5.44 20.62
CA GLY A 143 14.38 5.67 19.98
C GLY A 143 14.54 4.87 18.68
N VAL A 144 15.80 4.63 18.29
CA VAL A 144 16.15 3.95 17.04
C VAL A 144 16.36 2.46 17.31
N CYS A 145 15.72 1.61 16.53
CA CYS A 145 15.84 0.16 16.58
C CYS A 145 16.09 -0.42 15.19
N ILE A 146 16.68 -1.62 15.13
CA ILE A 146 16.76 -2.44 13.93
C ILE A 146 15.56 -3.38 13.95
N VAL A 147 14.76 -3.33 12.88
CA VAL A 147 13.52 -4.09 12.76
C VAL A 147 13.51 -4.78 11.40
N ASN A 148 13.05 -6.03 11.38
CA ASN A 148 12.77 -6.75 10.14
C ASN A 148 11.36 -7.34 10.18
N SER A 149 10.99 -8.07 9.13
CA SER A 149 9.65 -8.63 8.98
C SER A 149 9.61 -10.15 9.15
N SER A 150 10.59 -10.78 9.82
CA SER A 150 10.62 -12.25 9.96
C SER A 150 10.46 -13.04 8.64
N GLY A 151 11.02 -12.53 7.54
CA GLY A 151 11.01 -13.19 6.22
C GLY A 151 9.86 -12.82 5.27
N PHE A 152 8.97 -11.89 5.63
CA PHE A 152 7.95 -11.40 4.67
C PHE A 152 8.55 -10.57 3.54
N VAL A 153 9.54 -9.73 3.87
CA VAL A 153 10.36 -8.89 2.99
C VAL A 153 11.72 -8.63 3.62
N ASP A 154 12.75 -8.56 2.78
CA ASP A 154 14.11 -8.25 3.24
C ASP A 154 14.26 -6.77 3.62
N ASP A 155 13.64 -5.88 2.85
CA ASP A 155 13.59 -4.43 3.10
C ASP A 155 12.13 -3.95 3.19
N LEU A 156 11.77 -3.37 4.34
CA LEU A 156 10.43 -2.83 4.59
C LEU A 156 10.07 -1.68 3.63
N THR A 157 11.04 -0.95 3.09
CA THR A 157 10.79 0.14 2.14
C THR A 157 10.27 -0.36 0.79
N HIS A 158 10.44 -1.65 0.44
CA HIS A 158 9.90 -2.22 -0.80
C HIS A 158 8.36 -2.31 -0.82
N ILE A 159 7.71 -2.23 0.35
CA ILE A 159 6.26 -2.28 0.50
C ILE A 159 5.66 -0.96 0.95
N VAL A 160 6.45 0.11 0.95
CA VAL A 160 6.05 1.47 1.36
C VAL A 160 6.43 2.46 0.27
N SER A 161 5.48 3.27 -0.16
CA SER A 161 5.75 4.30 -1.16
C SER A 161 4.88 5.53 -0.95
N VAL A 162 5.44 6.71 -1.19
CA VAL A 162 4.69 7.96 -1.34
C VAL A 162 4.11 8.12 -2.76
N ASN A 163 4.51 7.28 -3.71
CA ASN A 163 3.97 7.31 -5.07
C ASN A 163 2.58 6.65 -5.09
N SER A 164 1.55 7.42 -5.44
CA SER A 164 0.17 6.94 -5.53
C SER A 164 -0.04 5.78 -6.50
N LEU A 165 0.77 5.71 -7.57
CA LEU A 165 0.69 4.63 -8.57
C LEU A 165 1.11 3.27 -8.02
N PHE A 166 1.93 3.23 -6.96
CA PHE A 166 2.29 1.98 -6.28
C PHE A 166 1.07 1.32 -5.65
N TRP A 167 0.18 2.13 -5.06
CA TRP A 167 -0.98 1.68 -4.31
C TRP A 167 -2.22 1.50 -5.19
N ARG A 168 -2.33 2.27 -6.27
CA ARG A 168 -3.52 2.30 -7.13
C ARG A 168 -3.81 0.91 -7.73
N ASN A 169 -5.09 0.53 -7.70
CA ASN A 169 -5.59 -0.62 -8.45
C ASN A 169 -5.36 -0.39 -9.94
N LYS A 170 -4.72 -1.36 -10.59
CA LYS A 170 -4.34 -1.29 -12.01
C LYS A 170 -5.46 -1.70 -12.97
N SER A 171 -6.58 -2.18 -12.44
CA SER A 171 -7.69 -2.67 -13.25
C SER A 171 -8.41 -1.54 -13.96
N ILE A 172 -8.47 -1.65 -15.29
CA ILE A 172 -9.28 -0.84 -16.19
C ILE A 172 -10.66 -1.48 -16.34
N LEU A 173 -10.70 -2.81 -16.56
CA LEU A 173 -11.93 -3.59 -16.65
C LEU A 173 -11.80 -4.86 -15.81
N ASN A 174 -12.85 -5.15 -15.04
CA ASN A 174 -13.01 -6.38 -14.27
C ASN A 174 -14.47 -6.82 -14.32
N LYS A 175 -14.87 -7.40 -15.46
CA LYS A 175 -16.25 -7.81 -15.72
C LYS A 175 -16.30 -9.28 -16.10
N LYS A 176 -17.04 -10.08 -15.33
CA LYS A 176 -17.32 -11.47 -15.70
C LYS A 176 -18.19 -11.49 -16.96
N ALA A 177 -18.05 -12.51 -17.80
CA ALA A 177 -18.82 -12.63 -19.03
C ALA A 177 -20.34 -12.45 -18.83
N GLY A 178 -20.90 -13.00 -17.74
CA GLY A 178 -22.32 -12.87 -17.41
C GLY A 178 -22.77 -11.44 -17.02
N GLN A 179 -21.85 -10.56 -16.64
CA GLN A 179 -22.14 -9.15 -16.30
C GLN A 179 -22.11 -8.24 -17.53
N ILE A 180 -21.54 -8.71 -18.65
CA ILE A 180 -21.42 -7.93 -19.89
C ILE A 180 -22.74 -8.06 -20.64
N LEU A 181 -23.47 -6.96 -20.79
CA LEU A 181 -24.73 -6.87 -21.52
C LEU A 181 -24.50 -6.78 -23.03
N SER A 182 -23.49 -6.01 -23.45
CA SER A 182 -23.11 -5.93 -24.86
C SER A 182 -21.68 -5.49 -25.08
N ILE A 183 -21.08 -5.97 -26.17
CA ILE A 183 -19.83 -5.46 -26.72
C ILE A 183 -20.08 -5.00 -28.15
N SER A 184 -19.52 -3.86 -28.52
CA SER A 184 -19.39 -3.44 -29.92
C SER A 184 -17.91 -3.28 -30.25
N HIS A 185 -17.45 -3.99 -31.28
CA HIS A 185 -16.11 -3.86 -31.83
C HIS A 185 -16.18 -3.19 -33.19
N SER A 186 -15.51 -2.06 -33.32
CA SER A 186 -15.32 -1.36 -34.58
C SER A 186 -13.87 -1.53 -35.04
N ASN A 187 -13.70 -2.08 -36.24
CA ASN A 187 -12.42 -2.09 -36.93
C ASN A 187 -12.40 -0.93 -37.93
N ILE A 188 -11.61 0.10 -37.62
CA ILE A 188 -11.60 1.36 -38.37
C ILE A 188 -11.02 1.16 -39.78
N LYS A 189 -10.02 0.28 -39.90
CA LYS A 189 -9.34 0.00 -41.18
C LYS A 189 -10.14 -0.94 -42.08
N ASN A 190 -10.88 -1.88 -41.48
CA ASN A 190 -11.72 -2.82 -42.22
C ASN A 190 -13.07 -2.96 -41.51
N LYS A 191 -14.03 -2.13 -41.93
CA LYS A 191 -15.37 -2.07 -41.33
C LYS A 191 -16.09 -3.41 -41.37
N GLU A 192 -15.87 -4.24 -42.39
CA GLU A 192 -16.52 -5.55 -42.54
C GLU A 192 -16.16 -6.54 -41.41
N LYS A 193 -15.02 -6.33 -40.76
CA LYS A 193 -14.58 -7.09 -39.58
C LYS A 193 -15.17 -6.58 -38.26
N SER A 194 -16.03 -5.57 -38.29
CA SER A 194 -16.72 -5.05 -37.11
C SER A 194 -17.91 -5.93 -36.75
N TYR A 195 -18.22 -6.01 -35.46
CA TYR A 195 -19.32 -6.82 -34.96
C TYR A 195 -19.86 -6.28 -33.64
N SER A 196 -21.07 -6.71 -33.28
CA SER A 196 -21.62 -6.47 -31.95
C SER A 196 -22.20 -7.76 -31.36
N ILE A 197 -21.97 -7.95 -30.07
CA ILE A 197 -22.48 -9.07 -29.28
C ILE A 197 -23.43 -8.48 -28.24
N LYS A 198 -24.64 -9.02 -28.14
CA LYS A 198 -25.52 -8.79 -26.98
C LYS A 198 -25.63 -10.09 -26.21
N ASN A 199 -25.72 -9.98 -24.90
CA ASN A 199 -25.89 -11.08 -23.96
C ASN A 199 -27.16 -10.83 -23.15
N ASN A 200 -28.10 -11.76 -23.26
CA ASN A 200 -29.28 -11.81 -22.42
C ASN A 200 -29.21 -13.07 -21.56
N LYS A 201 -28.61 -12.98 -20.38
CA LYS A 201 -28.49 -14.08 -19.40
C LYS A 201 -27.93 -15.38 -20.02
N GLY A 202 -26.87 -15.28 -20.81
CA GLY A 202 -26.20 -16.42 -21.46
C GLY A 202 -26.78 -16.81 -22.82
N GLN A 203 -27.80 -16.10 -23.31
CA GLN A 203 -28.23 -16.14 -24.70
C GLN A 203 -27.55 -15.00 -25.47
N TYR A 204 -26.71 -15.36 -26.44
CA TYR A 204 -25.96 -14.39 -27.22
C TYR A 204 -26.62 -14.12 -28.57
N SER A 205 -26.56 -12.88 -29.01
CA SER A 205 -26.84 -12.50 -30.41
C SER A 205 -25.63 -11.79 -30.98
N LEU A 206 -25.16 -12.24 -32.14
CA LEU A 206 -24.05 -11.64 -32.87
C LEU A 206 -24.59 -10.92 -34.13
N THR A 207 -24.18 -9.68 -34.33
CA THR A 207 -24.47 -8.91 -35.55
C THR A 207 -23.19 -8.47 -36.23
N ASN A 208 -23.19 -8.42 -37.56
CA ASN A 208 -22.09 -7.87 -38.34
C ASN A 208 -22.12 -6.33 -38.39
N PHE A 209 -21.24 -5.72 -39.18
CA PHE A 209 -21.14 -4.27 -39.37
C PHE A 209 -22.39 -3.60 -39.97
N GLU A 210 -23.23 -4.35 -40.69
CA GLU A 210 -24.50 -3.88 -41.26
C GLU A 210 -25.68 -4.10 -40.29
N ASN A 211 -25.40 -4.50 -39.04
CA ASN A 211 -26.40 -4.91 -38.04
C ASN A 211 -27.24 -6.13 -38.44
N LYS A 212 -26.79 -6.94 -39.40
CA LYS A 212 -27.45 -8.21 -39.77
C LYS A 212 -27.08 -9.30 -38.77
N LEU A 213 -28.07 -10.07 -38.35
CA LEU A 213 -27.90 -11.18 -37.40
C LEU A 213 -27.10 -12.34 -38.04
N ILE A 214 -26.07 -12.80 -37.34
CA ILE A 214 -25.32 -14.01 -37.69
C ILE A 214 -25.94 -15.17 -36.91
N LYS A 215 -26.50 -16.16 -37.62
CA LYS A 215 -27.21 -17.30 -36.99
C LYS A 215 -26.28 -18.43 -36.51
N ASN A 216 -25.22 -18.71 -37.24
CA ASN A 216 -24.33 -19.86 -37.00
C ASN A 216 -22.97 -19.40 -36.46
N PHE A 217 -22.92 -19.02 -35.18
CA PHE A 217 -21.67 -18.67 -34.51
C PHE A 217 -21.33 -19.67 -33.40
N ASN A 218 -20.05 -19.75 -33.04
CA ASN A 218 -19.59 -20.59 -31.95
C ASN A 218 -19.84 -19.89 -30.60
N LYS A 219 -20.80 -20.38 -29.83
CA LYS A 219 -21.14 -19.84 -28.50
C LYS A 219 -19.95 -19.87 -27.53
N THR A 220 -19.21 -20.97 -27.51
CA THR A 220 -18.02 -21.13 -26.66
C THR A 220 -16.94 -20.10 -27.02
N ALA A 221 -16.81 -19.74 -28.30
CA ALA A 221 -15.88 -18.70 -28.73
C ALA A 221 -16.29 -17.31 -28.22
N ILE A 222 -17.59 -17.00 -28.20
CA ILE A 222 -18.10 -15.76 -27.59
C ILE A 222 -17.83 -15.76 -26.08
N GLU A 223 -18.15 -16.83 -25.37
CA GLU A 223 -17.90 -16.93 -23.92
C GLU A 223 -16.43 -16.72 -23.57
N ARG A 224 -15.52 -17.35 -24.33
CA ARG A 224 -14.08 -17.14 -24.19
C ARG A 224 -13.67 -15.70 -24.53
N TYR A 225 -14.22 -15.10 -25.58
CA TYR A 225 -13.92 -13.71 -25.91
C TYR A 225 -14.36 -12.75 -24.79
N LEU A 226 -15.56 -12.95 -24.24
CA LEU A 226 -16.09 -12.15 -23.13
C LEU A 226 -15.26 -12.34 -21.85
N SER A 227 -14.65 -13.51 -21.63
CA SER A 227 -13.79 -13.73 -20.45
C SER A 227 -12.50 -12.93 -20.48
N TYR A 228 -12.04 -12.46 -21.65
CA TYR A 228 -10.86 -11.58 -21.75
C TYR A 228 -11.07 -10.22 -21.07
N PHE A 229 -12.32 -9.79 -20.85
CA PHE A 229 -12.65 -8.55 -20.14
C PHE A 229 -12.77 -8.73 -18.62
N GLN A 230 -12.51 -9.95 -18.11
CA GLN A 230 -12.53 -10.23 -16.68
C GLN A 230 -11.36 -9.59 -15.93
N SER A 231 -10.22 -9.39 -16.58
CA SER A 231 -9.06 -8.74 -15.95
C SER A 231 -8.22 -8.02 -16.99
N ILE A 232 -8.55 -6.76 -17.23
CA ILE A 232 -7.73 -5.87 -18.07
C ILE A 232 -7.10 -4.84 -17.16
N ASP A 233 -5.78 -4.93 -17.02
CA ASP A 233 -4.99 -4.06 -16.17
C ASP A 233 -4.02 -3.22 -17.02
N PHE A 234 -3.72 -1.99 -16.60
CA PHE A 234 -2.60 -1.25 -17.17
C PHE A 234 -1.28 -1.67 -16.53
N LYS A 235 -0.20 -1.72 -17.33
CA LYS A 235 1.14 -1.98 -16.83
C LYS A 235 1.75 -0.76 -16.13
N GLN A 236 1.63 0.40 -16.77
CA GLN A 236 2.25 1.66 -16.37
C GLN A 236 1.35 2.83 -16.77
N VAL A 237 1.42 3.90 -15.98
CA VAL A 237 0.84 5.21 -16.34
C VAL A 237 1.97 6.07 -16.88
N GLU A 238 1.80 6.58 -18.09
CA GLU A 238 2.77 7.49 -18.69
C GLU A 238 2.42 8.94 -18.32
N LEU A 239 3.30 9.58 -17.55
CA LEU A 239 3.08 10.93 -17.01
C LEU A 239 3.83 12.01 -17.80
N ASN A 240 4.83 11.63 -18.59
CA ASN A 240 5.75 12.58 -19.23
C ASN A 240 5.41 12.90 -20.69
N LEU A 241 4.27 12.43 -21.20
CA LEU A 241 3.84 12.76 -22.56
C LEU A 241 3.38 14.21 -22.65
N THR A 242 3.90 14.93 -23.65
CA THR A 242 3.40 16.25 -24.04
C THR A 242 1.99 16.15 -24.61
N GLY A 243 1.26 17.28 -24.69
CA GLY A 243 -0.06 17.33 -25.32
C GLY A 243 -0.05 16.78 -26.75
N LEU A 244 0.91 17.22 -27.57
CA LEU A 244 1.09 16.76 -28.94
C LEU A 244 1.35 15.24 -29.03
N GLN A 245 2.13 14.68 -28.11
CA GLN A 245 2.36 13.23 -28.08
C GLN A 245 1.08 12.46 -27.72
N LYS A 246 0.30 12.96 -26.76
CA LYS A 246 -1.01 12.36 -26.41
C LYS A 246 -1.96 12.41 -27.59
N ASP A 247 -2.05 13.56 -28.25
CA ASP A 247 -2.93 13.75 -29.41
C ASP A 247 -2.53 12.85 -30.57
N SER A 248 -1.22 12.70 -30.85
CA SER A 248 -0.73 11.78 -31.89
C SER A 248 -1.11 10.32 -31.59
N ILE A 249 -0.98 9.86 -30.33
CA ILE A 249 -1.37 8.50 -29.93
C ILE A 249 -2.88 8.28 -30.12
N ILE A 250 -3.70 9.26 -29.73
CA ILE A 250 -5.17 9.15 -29.77
C ILE A 250 -5.67 9.22 -31.21
N THR A 251 -5.15 10.12 -32.03
CA THR A 251 -5.76 10.46 -33.33
C THR A 251 -5.20 9.69 -34.52
N GLN A 252 -3.91 9.32 -34.51
CA GLN A 252 -3.26 8.84 -35.73
C GLN A 252 -3.26 7.30 -35.88
N ASN A 253 -3.56 6.54 -34.83
CA ASN A 253 -3.35 5.08 -34.83
C ASN A 253 -4.53 4.22 -34.34
N LEU A 254 -5.75 4.77 -34.29
CA LEU A 254 -6.94 4.00 -33.92
C LEU A 254 -7.28 2.94 -34.99
N ALA A 255 -6.84 1.70 -34.75
CA ALA A 255 -7.19 0.56 -35.60
C ALA A 255 -8.50 -0.12 -35.14
N HIS A 256 -8.74 -0.14 -33.82
CA HIS A 256 -9.85 -0.84 -33.21
C HIS A 256 -10.45 -0.01 -32.07
N VAL A 257 -11.77 0.02 -31.99
CA VAL A 257 -12.53 0.58 -30.88
C VAL A 257 -13.40 -0.52 -30.30
N ILE A 258 -13.34 -0.72 -28.98
CA ILE A 258 -14.20 -1.65 -28.27
C ILE A 258 -15.03 -0.85 -27.28
N SER A 259 -16.36 -0.96 -27.38
CA SER A 259 -17.31 -0.39 -26.43
C SER A 259 -17.99 -1.52 -25.66
N LEU A 260 -18.01 -1.43 -24.33
CA LEU A 260 -18.59 -2.43 -23.45
C LEU A 260 -19.69 -1.80 -22.60
N LYS A 261 -20.82 -2.49 -22.49
CA LYS A 261 -21.91 -2.15 -21.56
C LYS A 261 -22.14 -3.33 -20.62
N ASP A 262 -22.29 -3.03 -19.35
CA ASP A 262 -22.47 -3.97 -18.24
C ASP A 262 -23.69 -3.61 -17.39
N SER A 263 -24.07 -4.55 -16.52
CA SER A 263 -25.21 -4.46 -15.57
C SER A 263 -24.79 -3.94 -14.21
#